data_AF-K5VFD8-F1
#
_entry.id   AF-K5VFD8-F1
#
_cell.length_a   1.000
_cell.length_b   1.000
_cell.length_c   1.000
_cell.angle_alpha   90.00
_cell.angle_beta   90.00
_cell.angle_gamma   90.00
#
_symmetry.space_group_name_H-M   'P 1'
#
loop_
_entity.id
_entity.type
_entity.pdbx_description
1 polymer ?
#
loop_
_entity_poly.entity_id
_entity_poly.type
_entity_poly.pdbx_seq_one_letter_code
_entity_poly.pdbx_strand_id
1 'polypeptide(L)'
;TNVSASFTVSPPSVSGDGSSTSIFGVATMVGIDALFCPTGGAVAGIESFIQDDEQSFSAFITAFPDSSAIIAGFNASAGDNITVSIAVTNTTSVTVVITNESTGDIITETASTGTLCMGEADWVIENIGVDAGLPPLADFGTINFTDVSAATSSGPLDITGATILNIEQNGTVLTSVSALPSEIDIVFV
;
A
#
# COMPACT_ATOMS: atom_id res chain seq x y z
N THR A 1 -1.65 17.68 -7.66
CA THR A 1 -2.31 16.75 -6.73
C THR A 1 -1.40 15.57 -6.52
N ASN A 2 -1.08 15.23 -5.28
CA ASN A 2 -0.19 14.13 -4.95
C ASN A 2 -0.50 13.53 -3.58
N VAL A 3 0.06 12.36 -3.35
CA VAL A 3 0.07 11.64 -2.08
C VAL A 3 1.45 10.99 -1.91
N SER A 4 1.93 10.88 -0.67
CA SER A 4 3.19 10.22 -0.35
C SER A 4 3.21 9.74 1.09
N ALA A 5 4.02 8.71 1.36
CA ALA A 5 4.49 8.34 2.68
C ALA A 5 5.74 7.45 2.55
N SER A 6 6.45 7.32 3.65
CA SER A 6 7.50 6.32 3.84
C SER A 6 7.04 5.24 4.82
N PHE A 7 7.54 4.02 4.67
CA PHE A 7 7.29 2.93 5.61
C PHE A 7 8.44 1.93 5.59
N THR A 8 8.63 1.22 6.70
CA THR A 8 9.57 0.09 6.76
C THR A 8 8.89 -1.19 6.30
N VAL A 9 9.52 -1.94 5.38
CA VAL A 9 9.04 -3.25 4.94
C VAL A 9 9.05 -4.21 6.12
N SER A 10 7.87 -4.61 6.59
CA SER A 10 7.77 -5.58 7.68
C SER A 10 7.69 -6.99 7.14
N PRO A 11 8.45 -7.94 7.70
CA PRO A 11 8.38 -9.33 7.31
C PRO A 11 7.04 -9.94 7.74
N PRO A 12 6.22 -10.48 6.81
CA PRO A 12 4.98 -11.14 7.19
C PRO A 12 5.27 -12.47 7.87
N SER A 13 4.36 -12.89 8.75
CA SER A 13 4.35 -14.22 9.36
C SER A 13 2.96 -14.86 9.27
N VAL A 14 2.92 -16.19 9.35
CA VAL A 14 1.67 -16.95 9.34
C VAL A 14 0.90 -16.66 10.64
N SER A 15 -0.33 -16.15 10.52
CA SER A 15 -1.21 -15.92 11.66
C SER A 15 -2.00 -17.19 12.02
N GLY A 16 -2.24 -17.40 13.33
CA GLY A 16 -3.15 -18.43 13.82
C GLY A 16 -2.76 -19.88 13.47
N ASP A 17 -3.74 -20.66 12.99
CA ASP A 17 -3.62 -22.07 12.59
C ASP A 17 -3.33 -22.27 11.10
N GLY A 18 -2.94 -21.21 10.40
CA GLY A 18 -2.57 -21.26 8.98
C GLY A 18 -1.49 -22.33 8.74
N SER A 19 -1.69 -23.14 7.70
CA SER A 19 -0.65 -24.09 7.27
C SER A 19 0.51 -23.30 6.69
N SER A 20 1.75 -23.58 7.13
CA SER A 20 2.97 -23.01 6.57
C SER A 20 3.13 -23.24 5.07
N THR A 21 2.40 -24.22 4.52
CA THR A 21 2.35 -24.53 3.07
C THR A 21 1.44 -23.61 2.25
N SER A 22 0.67 -22.73 2.90
CA SER A 22 -0.21 -21.78 2.23
C SER A 22 0.55 -20.47 2.00
N ILE A 23 0.24 -19.79 0.89
CA ILE A 23 0.76 -18.46 0.62
C ILE A 23 -0.11 -17.41 1.31
N PHE A 24 0.52 -16.52 2.06
CA PHE A 24 -0.12 -15.37 2.69
C PHE A 24 0.54 -14.10 2.19
N GLY A 25 -0.26 -13.09 1.84
CA GLY A 25 0.22 -11.86 1.24
C GLY A 25 -0.40 -10.62 1.88
N VAL A 26 0.41 -9.58 2.05
CA VAL A 26 -0.03 -8.26 2.50
C VAL A 26 0.61 -7.18 1.63
N ALA A 27 -0.19 -6.22 1.18
CA ALA A 27 0.29 -5.06 0.45
C ALA A 27 0.34 -3.85 1.36
N THR A 28 1.49 -3.17 1.42
CA THR A 28 1.64 -1.85 2.05
C THR A 28 1.77 -0.81 0.96
N MET A 29 0.82 0.13 0.88
CA MET A 29 0.69 0.99 -0.29
C MET A 29 0.13 2.38 0.01
N VAL A 30 0.37 3.27 -0.96
CA VAL A 30 -0.17 4.62 -1.03
C VAL A 30 -1.02 4.74 -2.29
N GLY A 31 -2.11 5.51 -2.24
CA GLY A 31 -3.09 5.59 -3.32
C GLY A 31 -3.72 6.96 -3.54
N ILE A 32 -4.20 7.18 -4.76
CA ILE A 32 -5.14 8.24 -5.13
C ILE A 32 -6.38 7.57 -5.69
N ASP A 33 -7.55 7.97 -5.19
CA ASP A 33 -8.86 7.51 -5.67
C ASP A 33 -8.98 5.97 -5.62
N ALA A 34 -8.36 5.32 -4.64
CA ALA A 34 -8.22 3.87 -4.63
C ALA A 34 -9.50 3.14 -4.19
N LEU A 35 -10.44 3.82 -3.55
CA LEU A 35 -11.54 3.16 -2.84
C LEU A 35 -12.94 3.62 -3.29
N PHE A 36 -13.23 4.92 -3.27
CA PHE A 36 -14.57 5.44 -3.54
C PHE A 36 -14.74 6.03 -4.95
N CYS A 37 -13.67 6.25 -5.71
CA CYS A 37 -13.78 6.70 -7.10
C CYS A 37 -14.16 5.54 -8.04
N PRO A 38 -15.37 5.56 -8.66
CA PRO A 38 -15.82 4.45 -9.49
C PRO A 38 -15.21 4.43 -10.90
N THR A 39 -14.49 5.49 -11.29
CA THR A 39 -14.04 5.71 -12.66
C THR A 39 -12.54 5.53 -12.89
N GLY A 40 -11.74 5.40 -11.83
CA GLY A 40 -10.29 5.23 -11.92
C GLY A 40 -9.62 5.52 -10.59
N GLY A 41 -8.31 5.25 -10.54
CA GLY A 41 -7.47 5.46 -9.37
C GLY A 41 -6.12 4.80 -9.58
N ALA A 42 -5.20 4.98 -8.63
CA ALA A 42 -3.94 4.26 -8.64
C ALA A 42 -3.44 4.00 -7.22
N VAL A 43 -2.83 2.84 -7.02
CA VAL A 43 -2.06 2.49 -5.82
C VAL A 43 -0.68 2.00 -6.20
N ALA A 44 0.29 2.20 -5.32
CA ALA A 44 1.64 1.68 -5.47
C ALA A 44 2.25 1.38 -4.11
N GLY A 45 3.14 0.40 -4.05
CA GLY A 45 3.71 -0.02 -2.79
C GLY A 45 4.55 -1.28 -2.90
N ILE A 46 4.65 -1.99 -1.77
CA ILE A 46 5.33 -3.28 -1.65
C ILE A 46 4.31 -4.36 -1.29
N GLU A 47 4.25 -5.41 -2.09
CA GLU A 47 3.62 -6.69 -1.71
C GLU A 47 4.65 -7.53 -0.96
N SER A 48 4.23 -8.08 0.17
CA SER A 48 5.04 -8.97 1.00
C SER A 48 4.32 -10.30 1.13
N PHE A 49 5.00 -11.39 0.78
CA PHE A 49 4.46 -12.74 0.87
C PHE A 49 5.30 -13.62 1.80
N ILE A 50 4.64 -14.61 2.40
CA ILE A 50 5.28 -15.75 3.06
C ILE A 50 4.67 -17.06 2.55
N GLN A 51 5.53 -18.00 2.17
CA GLN A 51 5.19 -19.37 1.78
C GLN A 51 6.32 -20.31 2.21
N ASP A 52 6.00 -21.41 2.88
CA ASP A 52 7.00 -22.40 3.35
C ASP A 52 8.15 -21.76 4.17
N ASP A 53 7.81 -20.77 5.02
CA ASP A 53 8.74 -19.94 5.81
C ASP A 53 9.70 -19.07 4.98
N GLU A 54 9.54 -19.02 3.65
CA GLU A 54 10.29 -18.14 2.76
C GLU A 54 9.51 -16.85 2.48
N GLN A 55 10.17 -15.71 2.67
CA GLN A 55 9.60 -14.38 2.45
C GLN A 55 10.01 -13.84 1.09
N SER A 56 9.09 -13.13 0.44
CA SER A 56 9.37 -12.38 -0.79
C SER A 56 8.71 -11.02 -0.76
N PHE A 57 9.37 -10.05 -1.39
CA PHE A 57 8.96 -8.66 -1.42
C PHE A 57 9.03 -8.16 -2.86
N SER A 58 8.00 -7.46 -3.32
CA SER A 58 7.97 -6.93 -4.69
C SER A 58 7.29 -5.58 -4.74
N ALA A 59 7.88 -4.64 -5.47
CA ALA A 59 7.22 -3.38 -5.76
C ALA A 59 6.14 -3.58 -6.82
N PHE A 60 5.03 -2.88 -6.67
CA PHE A 60 3.90 -2.98 -7.59
C PHE A 60 3.24 -1.62 -7.85
N ILE A 61 2.52 -1.54 -8.97
CA ILE A 61 1.58 -0.46 -9.28
C ILE A 61 0.28 -1.10 -9.75
N THR A 62 -0.85 -0.58 -9.27
CA THR A 62 -2.17 -0.85 -9.84
C THR A 62 -2.76 0.47 -10.31
N ALA A 63 -3.20 0.54 -11.56
CA ALA A 63 -3.83 1.71 -12.13
C ALA A 63 -5.20 1.32 -12.67
N PHE A 64 -6.25 1.60 -11.89
CA PHE A 64 -7.61 1.15 -12.20
C PHE A 64 -8.10 1.79 -13.51
N PRO A 65 -8.77 1.04 -14.41
CA PRO A 65 -9.34 -0.30 -14.19
C PRO A 65 -8.41 -1.49 -14.55
N ASP A 66 -7.15 -1.25 -14.91
CA ASP A 66 -6.22 -2.32 -15.25
C ASP A 66 -5.76 -3.07 -13.98
N SER A 67 -5.19 -4.27 -14.17
CA SER A 67 -4.68 -5.11 -13.08
C SER A 67 -3.33 -4.61 -12.55
N SER A 68 -2.97 -5.05 -11.35
CA SER A 68 -1.66 -4.83 -10.73
C SER A 68 -0.52 -5.35 -11.61
N ALA A 69 0.59 -4.62 -11.62
CA ALA A 69 1.81 -4.98 -12.31
C ALA A 69 3.00 -4.91 -11.34
N ILE A 70 3.79 -5.99 -11.29
CA ILE A 70 5.06 -6.01 -10.56
C ILE A 70 6.09 -5.19 -11.32
N ILE A 71 6.80 -4.33 -10.60
CA ILE A 71 7.87 -3.51 -11.14
C ILE A 71 9.17 -4.31 -11.09
N ALA A 72 9.66 -4.70 -12.26
CA ALA A 72 10.94 -5.39 -12.36
C ALA A 72 12.11 -4.43 -12.04
N GLY A 73 13.16 -4.96 -11.40
CA GLY A 73 14.38 -4.21 -11.13
C GLY A 73 14.35 -3.36 -9.86
N PHE A 74 13.28 -3.44 -9.06
CA PHE A 74 13.26 -2.93 -7.69
C PHE A 74 13.59 -4.06 -6.72
N ASN A 75 14.61 -3.87 -5.88
CA ASN A 75 14.89 -4.81 -4.80
C ASN A 75 14.36 -4.23 -3.49
N ALA A 76 13.52 -4.98 -2.80
CA ALA A 76 13.06 -4.68 -1.45
C ALA A 76 13.37 -5.87 -0.54
N SER A 77 13.77 -5.58 0.69
CA SER A 77 14.01 -6.57 1.74
C SER A 77 13.29 -6.17 3.03
N ALA A 78 13.03 -7.14 3.89
CA ALA A 78 12.57 -6.85 5.24
C ALA A 78 13.52 -5.86 5.95
N GLY A 79 12.94 -4.82 6.55
CA GLY A 79 13.67 -3.74 7.22
C GLY A 79 14.11 -2.58 6.33
N ASP A 80 13.92 -2.66 5.00
CA ASP A 80 14.17 -1.51 4.12
C ASP A 80 13.14 -0.41 4.35
N ASN A 81 13.58 0.85 4.28
CA ASN A 81 12.69 2.01 4.33
C ASN A 81 12.31 2.43 2.91
N ILE A 82 11.02 2.39 2.60
CA ILE A 82 10.48 2.64 1.27
C ILE A 82 9.67 3.92 1.29
N THR A 83 9.97 4.84 0.38
CA THR A 83 9.15 6.02 0.12
C THR A 83 8.35 5.81 -1.16
N VAL A 84 7.03 5.98 -1.09
CA VAL A 84 6.15 5.95 -2.25
C VAL A 84 5.56 7.34 -2.46
N SER A 85 5.54 7.81 -3.71
CA SER A 85 4.85 9.03 -4.11
C SER A 85 4.04 8.79 -5.38
N ILE A 86 2.79 9.27 -5.39
CA ILE A 86 1.94 9.27 -6.57
C ILE A 86 1.54 10.72 -6.86
N ALA A 87 1.80 11.18 -8.07
CA ALA A 87 1.45 12.50 -8.54
C ALA A 87 0.54 12.44 -9.76
N VAL A 88 -0.60 13.12 -9.70
CA VAL A 88 -1.51 13.24 -10.85
C VAL A 88 -0.85 14.06 -11.95
N THR A 89 -0.71 13.47 -13.15
CA THR A 89 -0.15 14.17 -14.32
C THR A 89 -1.25 14.79 -15.18
N ASN A 90 -2.39 14.11 -15.32
CA ASN A 90 -3.64 14.65 -15.87
C ASN A 90 -4.83 13.83 -15.32
N THR A 91 -6.04 14.08 -15.82
CA THR A 91 -7.26 13.42 -15.32
C THR A 91 -7.31 11.91 -15.52
N THR A 92 -6.41 11.33 -16.33
CA THR A 92 -6.37 9.91 -16.70
C THR A 92 -4.96 9.32 -16.62
N SER A 93 -4.05 9.94 -15.85
CA SER A 93 -2.73 9.37 -15.62
C SER A 93 -2.04 9.91 -14.37
N VAL A 94 -1.15 9.10 -13.83
CA VAL A 94 -0.31 9.42 -12.68
C VAL A 94 1.16 9.11 -12.97
N THR A 95 2.06 9.77 -12.25
CA THR A 95 3.46 9.36 -12.11
C THR A 95 3.64 8.77 -10.72
N VAL A 96 4.17 7.56 -10.66
CA VAL A 96 4.53 6.85 -9.43
C VAL A 96 6.04 6.89 -9.28
N VAL A 97 6.52 7.23 -8.09
CA VAL A 97 7.92 7.12 -7.69
C VAL A 97 7.98 6.20 -6.47
N ILE A 98 8.81 5.17 -6.55
CA ILE A 98 9.13 4.30 -5.41
C ILE A 98 10.64 4.38 -5.19
N THR A 99 11.03 4.76 -3.98
CA THR A 99 12.43 4.86 -3.56
C THR A 99 12.67 3.88 -2.42
N ASN A 100 13.67 3.02 -2.55
CA ASN A 100 14.25 2.31 -1.42
C ASN A 100 15.32 3.22 -0.81
N GLU A 101 14.99 3.90 0.28
CA GLU A 101 15.90 4.84 0.97
C GLU A 101 17.10 4.10 1.58
N SER A 102 16.96 2.80 1.85
CA SER A 102 18.03 1.98 2.43
C SER A 102 19.09 1.58 1.39
N THR A 103 18.71 1.39 0.12
CA THR A 103 19.64 1.00 -0.97
C THR A 103 19.98 2.15 -1.91
N GLY A 104 19.13 3.17 -1.98
CA GLY A 104 19.17 4.25 -2.97
C GLY A 104 18.55 3.87 -4.33
N ASP A 105 17.91 2.71 -4.44
CA ASP A 105 17.20 2.31 -5.66
C ASP A 105 15.95 3.18 -5.85
N ILE A 106 15.75 3.70 -7.05
CA ILE A 106 14.62 4.56 -7.38
C ILE A 106 14.01 4.08 -8.68
N ILE A 107 12.69 3.97 -8.72
CA ILE A 107 11.93 3.76 -9.94
C ILE A 107 10.91 4.87 -10.12
N THR A 108 10.71 5.26 -11.37
CA THR A 108 9.70 6.23 -11.77
C THR A 108 8.92 5.68 -12.95
N GLU A 109 7.62 5.46 -12.75
CA GLU A 109 6.72 4.94 -13.77
C GLU A 109 5.59 5.93 -14.03
N THR A 110 5.11 5.97 -15.28
CA THR A 110 3.88 6.69 -15.61
C THR A 110 2.82 5.67 -15.95
N ALA A 111 1.70 5.73 -15.24
CA ALA A 111 0.58 4.81 -15.42
C ALA A 111 -0.63 5.55 -16.00
N SER A 112 -1.29 4.93 -16.96
CA SER A 112 -2.60 5.38 -17.44
C SER A 112 -3.67 4.86 -16.51
N THR A 113 -4.59 5.73 -16.12
CA THR A 113 -5.74 5.39 -15.26
C THR A 113 -7.03 5.60 -16.03
N GLY A 114 -8.13 5.13 -15.47
CA GLY A 114 -9.44 5.69 -15.75
C GLY A 114 -9.54 7.17 -15.31
N THR A 115 -10.73 7.75 -15.37
CA THR A 115 -10.90 9.17 -14.98
C THR A 115 -10.81 9.29 -13.46
N LEU A 116 -9.83 10.04 -12.98
CA LEU A 116 -9.62 10.34 -11.57
C LEU A 116 -10.68 11.32 -11.06
N CYS A 117 -11.22 11.03 -9.88
CA CYS A 117 -12.16 11.89 -9.16
C CYS A 117 -11.42 13.00 -8.41
N MET A 118 -10.15 12.77 -8.06
CA MET A 118 -9.33 13.57 -7.17
C MET A 118 -10.01 13.80 -5.82
N GLY A 119 -10.68 12.77 -5.32
CA GLY A 119 -11.46 12.79 -4.08
C GLY A 119 -10.75 12.18 -2.88
N GLU A 120 -9.71 11.38 -3.11
CA GLU A 120 -9.09 10.56 -2.08
C GLU A 120 -7.56 10.57 -2.15
N ALA A 121 -6.95 10.44 -0.98
CA ALA A 121 -5.54 10.13 -0.79
C ALA A 121 -5.49 9.05 0.29
N ASP A 122 -4.87 7.93 -0.03
CA ASP A 122 -5.03 6.67 0.68
C ASP A 122 -3.67 6.14 1.16
N TRP A 123 -3.63 5.63 2.39
CA TRP A 123 -2.49 4.88 2.95
C TRP A 123 -3.06 3.59 3.52
N VAL A 124 -2.73 2.47 2.88
CA VAL A 124 -3.53 1.25 2.98
C VAL A 124 -2.65 0.05 3.24
N ILE A 125 -3.16 -0.82 4.12
CA ILE A 125 -2.76 -2.22 4.20
C ILE A 125 -3.89 -3.05 3.62
N GLU A 126 -3.58 -3.92 2.67
CA GLU A 126 -4.55 -4.81 2.04
C GLU A 126 -4.12 -6.27 2.16
N ASN A 127 -5.09 -7.16 2.40
CA ASN A 127 -4.89 -8.59 2.32
C ASN A 127 -4.92 -9.03 0.85
N ILE A 128 -3.89 -9.75 0.40
CA ILE A 128 -3.77 -10.15 -0.99
C ILE A 128 -4.48 -11.50 -1.20
N GLY A 129 -5.41 -11.52 -2.16
CA GLY A 129 -6.05 -12.75 -2.61
C GLY A 129 -5.08 -13.66 -3.35
N VAL A 130 -5.20 -14.97 -3.11
CA VAL A 130 -4.44 -16.01 -3.83
C VAL A 130 -5.43 -16.95 -4.54
N ASP A 131 -4.97 -17.84 -5.42
CA ASP A 131 -5.84 -18.62 -6.34
C ASP A 131 -7.05 -19.35 -5.68
N ALA A 132 -7.00 -19.62 -4.37
CA ALA A 132 -8.07 -20.26 -3.60
C ALA A 132 -9.09 -19.27 -2.95
N GLY A 133 -8.89 -17.97 -3.11
CA GLY A 133 -9.66 -16.90 -2.47
C GLY A 133 -8.80 -16.00 -1.58
N LEU A 134 -9.45 -15.23 -0.70
CA LEU A 134 -8.75 -14.39 0.27
C LEU A 134 -8.30 -15.25 1.47
N PRO A 135 -7.00 -15.44 1.71
CA PRO A 135 -6.52 -16.22 2.85
C PRO A 135 -6.74 -15.43 4.16
N PRO A 136 -6.51 -16.05 5.33
CA PRO A 136 -6.31 -15.29 6.57
C PRO A 136 -5.28 -14.18 6.37
N LEU A 137 -5.49 -13.02 6.97
CA LEU A 137 -4.53 -11.92 6.92
C LEU A 137 -3.19 -12.36 7.55
N ALA A 138 -2.08 -12.15 6.84
CA ALA A 138 -0.75 -12.37 7.40
C ALA A 138 -0.50 -11.43 8.60
N ASP A 139 0.17 -11.92 9.63
CA ASP A 139 0.62 -11.06 10.72
C ASP A 139 1.84 -10.26 10.23
N PHE A 140 1.61 -8.96 9.99
CA PHE A 140 2.62 -7.99 9.59
C PHE A 140 3.16 -7.17 10.77
N GLY A 141 2.74 -7.49 12.00
CA GLY A 141 3.09 -6.75 13.21
C GLY A 141 2.56 -5.33 13.20
N THR A 142 3.42 -4.36 12.90
CA THR A 142 3.07 -2.94 12.87
C THR A 142 3.71 -2.28 11.66
N ILE A 143 2.88 -1.59 10.87
CA ILE A 143 3.33 -0.68 9.83
C ILE A 143 3.12 0.74 10.33
N ASN A 144 4.21 1.50 10.34
CA ASN A 144 4.19 2.94 10.60
C ASN A 144 4.48 3.65 9.27
N PHE A 145 3.46 4.31 8.74
CA PHE A 145 3.67 5.28 7.67
C PHE A 145 4.16 6.59 8.28
N THR A 146 5.32 7.06 7.84
CA THR A 146 5.90 8.35 8.22
C THR A 146 5.88 9.30 7.05
N ASP A 147 6.17 10.58 7.32
CA ASP A 147 6.21 11.64 6.30
C ASP A 147 4.96 11.67 5.42
N VAL A 148 3.83 11.31 6.05
CA VAL A 148 2.54 11.17 5.41
C VAL A 148 2.10 12.54 4.89
N SER A 149 1.86 12.64 3.59
CA SER A 149 1.50 13.91 2.97
C SER A 149 0.57 13.73 1.78
N ALA A 150 -0.38 14.65 1.67
CA ALA A 150 -1.24 14.79 0.50
C ALA A 150 -1.38 16.26 0.14
N ALA A 151 -1.55 16.55 -1.15
CA ALA A 151 -1.78 17.90 -1.62
C ALA A 151 -2.71 17.94 -2.83
N THR A 152 -3.47 19.03 -2.91
CA THR A 152 -4.28 19.41 -4.08
C THR A 152 -3.55 20.48 -4.88
N SER A 153 -4.14 20.94 -5.98
CA SER A 153 -3.66 22.14 -6.68
C SER A 153 -3.72 23.42 -5.83
N SER A 154 -4.56 23.45 -4.79
CA SER A 154 -4.64 24.57 -3.84
C SER A 154 -3.61 24.52 -2.71
N GLY A 155 -2.89 23.41 -2.54
CA GLY A 155 -1.86 23.26 -1.52
C GLY A 155 -1.98 21.97 -0.70
N PRO A 156 -1.15 21.83 0.35
CA PRO A 156 -1.14 20.68 1.24
C PRO A 156 -2.46 20.47 1.96
N LEU A 157 -2.76 19.22 2.28
CA LEU A 157 -3.89 18.80 3.10
C LEU A 157 -3.41 18.37 4.48
N ASP A 158 -4.23 18.65 5.50
CA ASP A 158 -4.10 18.04 6.82
C ASP A 158 -4.81 16.69 6.81
N ILE A 159 -4.14 15.65 7.31
CA ILE A 159 -4.68 14.30 7.40
C ILE A 159 -5.40 14.05 8.73
N THR A 160 -5.41 15.03 9.64
CA THR A 160 -6.17 14.97 10.89
C THR A 160 -7.66 14.77 10.60
N GLY A 161 -8.23 13.70 11.14
CA GLY A 161 -9.62 13.34 10.88
C GLY A 161 -9.84 12.53 9.60
N ALA A 162 -8.77 11.98 9.00
CA ALA A 162 -8.87 10.97 7.95
C ALA A 162 -9.83 9.83 8.37
N THR A 163 -10.53 9.29 7.37
CA THR A 163 -11.40 8.13 7.60
C THR A 163 -10.55 6.92 7.95
N ILE A 164 -10.83 6.31 9.10
CA ILE A 164 -10.11 5.13 9.56
C ILE A 164 -10.88 3.87 9.16
N LEU A 165 -10.22 2.97 8.43
CA LEU A 165 -10.75 1.66 8.07
C LEU A 165 -9.89 0.57 8.73
N ASN A 166 -10.54 -0.48 9.21
CA ASN A 166 -9.85 -1.66 9.73
C ASN A 166 -10.24 -2.88 8.90
N ILE A 167 -9.32 -3.83 8.76
CA ILE A 167 -9.59 -5.11 8.13
C ILE A 167 -10.45 -5.93 9.09
N GLU A 168 -11.57 -6.45 8.59
CA GLU A 168 -12.44 -7.39 9.30
C GLU A 168 -12.61 -8.63 8.45
N GLN A 169 -12.35 -9.81 9.02
CA GLN A 169 -12.64 -11.10 8.40
C GLN A 169 -13.44 -11.96 9.35
N ASN A 170 -14.52 -12.58 8.83
CA ASN A 170 -15.37 -13.51 9.60
C ASN A 170 -15.91 -12.91 10.92
N GLY A 171 -16.25 -11.61 10.93
CA GLY A 171 -16.74 -10.92 12.13
C GLY A 171 -15.67 -10.56 13.17
N THR A 172 -14.39 -10.71 12.82
CA THR A 172 -13.25 -10.40 13.67
C THR A 172 -12.45 -9.26 13.05
N VAL A 173 -12.27 -8.17 13.80
CA VAL A 173 -11.40 -7.06 13.42
C VAL A 173 -9.95 -7.50 13.62
N LEU A 174 -9.14 -7.36 12.57
CA LEU A 174 -7.76 -7.85 12.48
C LEU A 174 -6.72 -6.73 12.41
N THR A 175 -7.16 -5.47 12.36
CA THR A 175 -6.26 -4.32 12.47
C THR A 175 -6.76 -3.28 13.45
N SER A 176 -5.82 -2.52 14.00
CA SER A 176 -6.08 -1.28 14.73
C SER A 176 -5.27 -0.16 14.08
N VAL A 177 -5.96 0.89 13.62
CA VAL A 177 -5.34 2.03 12.92
C VAL A 177 -5.46 3.30 13.76
N SER A 178 -4.38 4.08 13.84
CA SER A 178 -4.36 5.44 14.39
C SER A 178 -3.61 6.41 13.48
N ALA A 179 -4.14 7.62 13.32
CA ALA A 179 -3.54 8.67 12.49
C ALA A 179 -3.23 9.93 13.31
N LEU A 180 -2.00 10.40 13.17
CA LEU A 180 -1.47 11.69 13.61
C LEU A 180 -1.17 12.56 12.38
N PRO A 181 -0.90 13.88 12.50
CA PRO A 181 -0.78 14.79 11.36
C PRO A 181 0.25 14.43 10.28
N SER A 182 1.22 13.57 10.58
CA SER A 182 2.26 13.12 9.63
C SER A 182 2.64 11.65 9.79
N GLU A 183 1.89 10.90 10.61
CA GLU A 183 2.19 9.51 10.95
C GLU A 183 0.91 8.70 11.01
N ILE A 184 0.92 7.49 10.46
CA ILE A 184 -0.19 6.54 10.57
C ILE A 184 0.37 5.21 11.06
N ASP A 185 -0.13 4.73 12.20
CA ASP A 185 0.18 3.41 12.73
C ASP A 185 -0.94 2.44 12.40
N ILE A 186 -0.57 1.29 11.84
CA ILE A 186 -1.46 0.18 11.55
C ILE A 186 -0.90 -1.07 12.21
N VAL A 187 -1.64 -1.63 13.15
CA VAL A 187 -1.23 -2.77 13.98
C VAL A 187 -2.11 -3.97 13.66
N PHE A 188 -1.52 -5.14 13.40
CA PHE A 188 -2.22 -6.42 13.35
C PHE A 188 -2.67 -6.83 14.77
N VAL A 189 -3.91 -7.31 14.94
CA VAL A 189 -4.50 -7.65 16.26
C VAL A 189 -4.93 -9.10 16.42
#